data_AF-A0A090MHS1-F1
#
_entry.id   AF-A0A090MHS1-F1
#
_cell.length_a   1.000
_cell.length_b   1.000
_cell.length_c   1.000
_cell.angle_alpha   90.00
_cell.angle_beta   90.00
_cell.angle_gamma   90.00
#
_symmetry.space_group_name_H-M   'P 1'
#
loop_
_entity.id
_entity.type
_entity.pdbx_description
1 polymer ?
#
loop_
_entity_poly.entity_id
_entity_poly.type
_entity_poly.pdbx_seq_one_letter_code
_entity_poly.pdbx_strand_id
1 'polypeptide(L)'
;MNKQGYRTPDPEILMLLMLAVNGEMNQADLTAVHEESPHTQLMNAGLVEQWGGGRTFALTARGKAYVEMICRVPLPEKKEVWIDPRDGEQYG
;
A
#
# COMPACT_ATOMS: atom_id res chain seq x y z
N MET A 1 19.71 11.93 18.17
CA MET A 1 19.45 10.73 17.34
C MET A 1 18.22 11.01 16.49
N ASN A 2 18.41 11.33 15.21
CA ASN A 2 17.31 11.52 14.27
C ASN A 2 16.69 10.16 13.96
N LYS A 3 15.58 9.83 14.64
CA LYS A 3 14.68 8.76 14.17
C LYS A 3 14.01 9.31 12.92
N GLN A 4 14.60 9.06 11.74
CA GLN A 4 13.85 9.16 10.50
C GLN A 4 12.71 8.15 10.62
N GLY A 5 11.54 8.63 11.05
CA GLY A 5 10.36 7.81 11.25
C GLY A 5 9.94 7.30 9.90
N TYR A 6 10.21 6.03 9.61
CA TYR A 6 9.55 5.36 8.50
C TYR A 6 8.05 5.51 8.73
N ARG A 7 7.38 6.18 7.79
CA ARG A 7 5.93 6.35 7.83
C ARG A 7 5.34 4.95 7.80
N THR A 8 4.57 4.58 8.82
CA THR A 8 3.81 3.34 8.80
C THR A 8 2.95 3.37 7.53
N PRO A 9 3.03 2.35 6.66
CA PRO A 9 2.21 2.31 5.46
C PRO A 9 0.74 2.31 5.85
N ASP A 10 -0.10 2.97 5.05
CA ASP A 10 -1.53 2.96 5.27
C ASP A 10 -2.03 1.50 5.34
N PRO A 11 -2.92 1.14 6.28
CA PRO A 11 -3.33 -0.25 6.50
C PRO A 11 -3.83 -0.95 5.24
N GLU A 12 -4.47 -0.19 4.35
CA GLU A 12 -4.95 -0.64 3.04
C GLU A 12 -3.79 -1.08 2.13
N ILE A 13 -2.76 -0.24 2.02
CA ILE A 13 -1.57 -0.52 1.22
C ILE A 13 -0.84 -1.74 1.79
N LEU A 14 -0.71 -1.79 3.12
CA LEU A 14 -0.05 -2.92 3.78
C LEU A 14 -0.79 -4.23 3.47
N MET A 15 -2.11 -4.26 3.60
CA MET A 15 -2.92 -5.45 3.31
C MET A 15 -2.80 -5.87 1.84
N LEU A 16 -2.84 -4.93 0.89
CA LEU A 16 -2.67 -5.22 -0.53
C LEU A 16 -1.29 -5.83 -0.83
N LEU A 17 -0.22 -5.31 -0.21
CA LEU A 17 1.13 -5.85 -0.36
C LEU A 17 1.25 -7.24 0.26
N MET A 18 0.64 -7.48 1.41
CA MET A 18 0.63 -8.81 2.04
C MET A 18 -0.06 -9.85 1.17
N LEU A 19 -1.24 -9.52 0.62
CA LEU A 19 -1.94 -10.41 -0.31
C LEU A 19 -1.16 -10.62 -1.61
N ALA A 20 -0.43 -9.60 -2.10
CA ALA A 20 0.42 -9.74 -3.28
C ALA A 20 1.57 -10.74 -3.07
N VAL A 21 2.16 -10.75 -1.87
CA VAL A 21 3.28 -11.64 -1.52
C VAL A 21 2.80 -13.06 -1.21
N ASN A 22 1.72 -13.20 -0.43
CA ASN A 22 1.25 -14.50 0.06
C ASN A 22 0.22 -15.17 -0.88
N GLY A 23 -0.33 -14.44 -1.85
CA GLY A 23 -1.35 -14.91 -2.77
C GLY A 23 -2.75 -14.92 -2.14
N GLU A 24 -2.95 -15.82 -1.18
CA GLU A 24 -4.21 -15.98 -0.45
C GLU A 24 -3.94 -15.92 1.05
N MET A 25 -4.79 -15.24 1.80
CA MET A 25 -4.68 -15.16 3.26
C MET A 25 -6.02 -15.38 3.91
N ASN A 26 -6.02 -16.03 5.08
CA ASN A 26 -7.25 -16.19 5.84
C ASN A 26 -7.53 -14.95 6.74
N GLN A 27 -8.76 -14.84 7.23
CA GLN A 27 -9.17 -13.73 8.10
C GLN A 27 -8.32 -13.62 9.37
N ALA A 28 -7.97 -14.74 9.99
CA ALA A 28 -7.18 -14.76 11.21
C ALA A 28 -5.78 -14.16 10.99
N ASP A 29 -5.13 -14.53 9.89
CA ASP A 29 -3.83 -14.01 9.49
C ASP A 29 -3.87 -12.51 9.24
N LEU A 30 -4.95 -12.01 8.61
CA LEU A 30 -5.14 -10.58 8.37
C LEU A 30 -5.41 -9.79 9.64
N THR A 31 -6.24 -10.32 10.56
CA THR A 31 -6.55 -9.66 11.84
C THR A 31 -5.36 -9.67 12.81
N ALA A 32 -4.44 -10.64 12.69
CA ALA A 32 -3.23 -10.68 13.50
C ALA A 32 -2.25 -9.54 13.16
N VAL A 33 -2.34 -9.00 11.94
CA VAL A 33 -1.51 -7.88 11.47
C VAL A 33 -2.11 -6.54 11.85
N HIS A 34 -3.45 -6.42 11.79
CA HIS A 34 -4.14 -5.15 12.05
C HIS A 34 -5.50 -5.42 12.70
N GLU A 35 -5.72 -4.87 13.91
CA GLU A 35 -6.95 -5.06 14.69
C GLU A 35 -8.20 -4.58 13.91
N GLU A 36 -8.08 -3.44 13.23
CA GLU A 36 -9.07 -2.96 12.26
C GLU A 36 -8.58 -3.24 10.84
N SER A 37 -8.97 -4.39 10.30
CA SER A 37 -8.57 -4.77 8.95
C SER A 37 -9.41 -4.01 7.89
N PRO A 38 -8.77 -3.36 6.90
CA PRO A 38 -9.46 -2.55 5.88
C PRO A 38 -10.14 -3.37 4.76
N HIS A 39 -10.25 -4.69 4.94
CA HIS A 39 -10.76 -5.62 3.92
C HIS A 39 -12.12 -5.20 3.33
N THR A 40 -13.06 -4.70 4.14
CA THR A 40 -14.36 -4.21 3.66
C THR A 40 -14.22 -3.08 2.63
N GLN A 41 -13.30 -2.14 2.87
CA GLN A 41 -13.09 -1.00 1.98
C GLN A 41 -12.41 -1.45 0.68
N LEU A 42 -11.43 -2.33 0.78
CA LEU A 42 -10.72 -2.91 -0.37
C LEU A 42 -11.63 -3.81 -1.23
N MET A 43 -12.58 -4.51 -0.61
CA MET A 43 -13.62 -5.27 -1.31
C MET A 43 -14.59 -4.34 -2.03
N ASN A 44 -15.07 -3.28 -1.38
CA ASN A 44 -15.94 -2.29 -2.01
C ASN A 44 -15.25 -1.58 -3.20
N ALA A 45 -13.93 -1.41 -3.13
CA ALA A 45 -13.12 -0.88 -4.23
C ALA A 45 -12.86 -1.91 -5.36
N GLY A 46 -13.23 -3.18 -5.18
CA GLY A 46 -13.00 -4.27 -6.11
C GLY A 46 -11.52 -4.67 -6.24
N LEU A 47 -10.69 -4.39 -5.23
CA LEU A 47 -9.27 -4.72 -5.22
C LEU A 47 -9.01 -6.08 -4.56
N VAL A 48 -9.86 -6.47 -3.62
CA VAL A 48 -9.81 -7.75 -2.90
C VAL A 48 -11.12 -8.49 -3.11
N GLU A 49 -11.05 -9.80 -3.26
CA GLU A 49 -12.22 -10.69 -3.24
C GLU A 49 -12.14 -11.65 -2.06
N GLN A 50 -13.30 -12.15 -1.63
CA GLN A 50 -13.43 -13.10 -0.54
C GLN A 50 -14.14 -14.38 -1.02
N TRP A 51 -13.72 -15.54 -0.51
CA TRP A 51 -14.41 -16.80 -0.73
C TRP A 51 -14.27 -17.74 0.49
N GLY A 52 -14.75 -18.99 0.35
CA GLY A 52 -14.69 -19.97 1.44
C GLY A 52 -15.55 -19.60 2.64
N GLY A 53 -16.71 -18.96 2.41
CA GLY A 53 -17.59 -18.47 3.47
C GLY A 53 -17.11 -17.18 4.14
N GLY A 54 -16.33 -16.36 3.42
CA GLY A 54 -15.84 -15.06 3.91
C GLY A 54 -14.57 -15.16 4.77
N ARG A 55 -13.82 -16.26 4.65
CA ARG A 55 -12.64 -16.53 5.47
C ARG A 55 -11.33 -16.41 4.73
N THR A 56 -11.35 -16.47 3.40
CA THR A 56 -10.15 -16.38 2.56
C THR A 56 -10.25 -15.16 1.67
N PHE A 57 -9.16 -14.41 1.58
CA PHE A 57 -9.04 -13.17 0.83
C PHE A 57 -7.87 -13.28 -0.15
N ALA A 58 -8.05 -12.70 -1.34
CA ALA A 58 -6.95 -12.49 -2.30
C ALA A 58 -7.19 -11.26 -3.16
N LEU A 59 -6.15 -10.89 -3.91
CA LEU A 59 -6.24 -9.81 -4.88
C LEU A 59 -7.05 -10.23 -6.11
N THR A 60 -7.98 -9.37 -6.50
CA THR A 60 -8.60 -9.43 -7.83
C THR A 60 -7.56 -9.09 -8.91
N ALA A 61 -7.90 -9.32 -10.19
CA ALA A 61 -7.07 -8.84 -11.29
C ALA A 61 -6.81 -7.31 -11.22
N ARG A 62 -7.81 -6.53 -10.78
CA ARG A 62 -7.70 -5.09 -10.56
C ARG A 62 -6.77 -4.78 -9.38
N GLY A 63 -6.88 -5.53 -8.29
CA GLY A 63 -5.99 -5.42 -7.13
C GLY A 63 -4.52 -5.65 -7.49
N LYS A 64 -4.24 -6.69 -8.28
CA LYS A 64 -2.88 -6.98 -8.78
C LYS A 64 -2.32 -5.82 -9.60
N ALA A 65 -3.11 -5.30 -10.55
CA ALA A 65 -2.70 -4.15 -11.37
C ALA A 65 -2.45 -2.89 -10.53
N TYR A 66 -3.25 -2.66 -9.49
CA TYR A 66 -3.06 -1.54 -8.56
C TYR A 66 -1.77 -1.70 -7.75
N VAL A 67 -1.51 -2.89 -7.21
CA VAL A 67 -0.25 -3.18 -6.50
C VAL A 67 0.95 -2.96 -7.42
N GLU A 68 0.90 -3.46 -8.65
CA GLU A 68 1.96 -3.21 -9.62
C GLU A 68 2.17 -1.71 -9.87
N MET A 69 1.10 -0.92 -10.01
CA MET A 69 1.19 0.52 -10.21
C MET A 69 1.90 1.20 -9.03
N ILE A 70 1.48 0.92 -7.79
CA ILE A 70 2.07 1.58 -6.60
C ILE A 70 3.50 1.11 -6.31
N CYS A 71 3.83 -0.15 -6.63
CA CYS A 71 5.19 -0.69 -6.48
C CYS A 71 6.14 -0.24 -7.59
N ARG A 72 5.61 0.08 -8.78
CA ARG A 72 6.37 0.61 -9.92
C ARG A 72 6.60 2.11 -9.85
N VAL A 73 6.03 2.84 -8.90
CA VAL A 73 6.30 4.28 -8.76
C VAL A 73 7.77 4.42 -8.37
N PRO A 74 8.66 4.94 -9.26
CA PRO A 74 9.94 5.42 -8.77
C PRO A 74 9.60 6.50 -7.74
N LEU A 75 10.14 6.36 -6.52
CA LEU A 75 10.22 7.51 -5.61
C LEU A 75 10.69 8.68 -6.48
N PRO A 76 9.98 9.82 -6.52
CA PRO A 76 10.45 10.94 -7.30
C PRO A 76 11.90 11.11 -6.90
N GLU A 77 12.81 10.92 -7.85
CA GLU A 77 14.23 11.20 -7.63
C GLU A 77 14.21 12.56 -6.97
N LYS A 78 14.72 12.66 -5.73
CA LYS A 78 14.91 13.97 -5.14
C LYS A 78 15.67 14.73 -6.20
N LYS A 79 15.01 15.65 -6.91
CA LYS A 79 15.74 16.69 -7.59
C LYS A 79 16.41 17.37 -6.41
N GLU A 80 17.71 17.12 -6.24
CA GLU A 80 18.62 17.79 -5.30
C GLU A 80 18.75 19.29 -5.65
N VAL A 81 17.71 19.85 -6.26
CA VAL A 81 17.60 21.18 -6.76
C VAL A 81 16.15 21.57 -6.54
N TRP A 82 15.89 22.12 -5.35
CA TRP A 82 14.68 22.88 -5.12
C TRP A 82 14.92 24.27 -5.71
N ILE A 83 14.12 24.67 -6.70
CA ILE A 83 14.16 26.03 -7.26
C ILE A 83 13.17 26.86 -6.47
N ASP A 84 13.64 27.86 -5.75
CA ASP A 84 12.72 28.78 -5.07
C ASP A 84 11.99 29.63 -6.14
N PRO A 85 10.65 29.58 -6.21
CA PRO A 85 9.89 30.28 -7.24
C PRO A 85 9.87 31.81 -7.06
N ARG A 86 10.46 32.35 -5.99
CA ARG A 86 10.51 33.79 -5.71
C ARG A 86 11.73 34.47 -6.30
N ASP A 87 12.86 33.76 -6.38
CA ASP A 87 14.14 34.29 -6.83
C ASP A 87 14.82 33.44 -7.92
N GLY A 88 14.35 32.21 -8.14
CA GLY A 88 14.89 31.30 -9.15
C GLY A 88 16.17 30.58 -8.72
N GLU A 89 16.59 30.72 -7.47
CA GLU A 89 17.82 30.12 -6.95
C GLU A 89 17.67 28.62 -6.71
N GLN A 90 18.75 27.88 -6.99
CA GLN A 90 18.82 26.43 -6.86
C GLN A 90 19.47 26.03 -5.54
N TYR A 91 18.75 25.29 -4.71
CA TYR A 91 19.26 24.76 -3.44
C TYR A 91 19.35 23.23 -3.47
N GLY A 92 20.54 22.70 -3.16
CA GLY A 92 20.86 21.27 -3.05
C GLY A 92 21.44 20.90 -1.70
#